data_AF-A0A5B2Z4P9-F1
#
_entry.id   AF-A0A5B2Z4P9-F1
#
_cell.length_a   1.000
_cell.length_b   1.000
_cell.length_c   1.000
_cell.angle_alpha   90.00
_cell.angle_beta   90.00
_cell.angle_gamma   90.00
#
_symmetry.space_group_name_H-M   'P 1'
#
loop_
_entity.id
_entity.type
_entity.pdbx_description
1 polymer ?
#
loop_
_entity_poly.entity_id
_entity_poly.type
_entity_poly.pdbx_seq_one_letter_code
_entity_poly.pdbx_strand_id
1 'polypeptide(L)'
;MLTRNRTPSKYVYYGLHLYFSGLSLRKASERLSQIYKRNHVSIWNWIQKYKPQKLKSTRRRVLEYIIDETMLKVGSEFVWLWVATEPENRQILALLLLINLKKETCL
;
A
#
# COMPACT_ATOMS: atom_id res chain seq x y z
N MET A 1 28.89 -13.25 10.30
CA MET A 1 27.67 -14.09 10.49
C MET A 1 26.99 -14.22 9.14
N LEU A 2 26.88 -15.43 8.59
CA LEU A 2 26.14 -15.70 7.35
C LEU A 2 24.63 -15.61 7.67
N THR A 3 23.98 -14.55 7.22
CA THR A 3 22.51 -14.42 7.33
C THR A 3 21.85 -15.44 6.42
N ARG A 4 21.39 -16.56 7.00
CA ARG A 4 20.67 -17.59 6.24
C ARG A 4 19.28 -17.05 5.89
N ASN A 5 19.12 -16.60 4.65
CA ASN A 5 17.82 -16.20 4.14
C ASN A 5 16.92 -17.45 4.04
N ARG A 6 15.98 -17.60 4.99
CA ARG A 6 15.03 -18.72 5.01
C ARG A 6 14.24 -18.84 3.69
N THR A 7 14.01 -17.72 3.01
CA THR A 7 13.35 -17.65 1.70
C THR A 7 14.24 -16.88 0.72
N PRO A 8 14.51 -17.42 -0.48
CA PRO A 8 15.19 -16.68 -1.54
C PRO A 8 14.48 -15.35 -1.89
N SER A 9 15.25 -14.30 -2.16
CA SER A 9 14.74 -12.94 -2.42
C SER A 9 13.72 -12.89 -3.57
N LYS A 10 13.91 -13.68 -4.63
CA LYS A 10 12.96 -13.78 -5.75
C LYS A 10 11.53 -14.10 -5.31
N TYR A 11 11.37 -14.98 -4.32
CA TYR A 11 10.05 -15.38 -3.83
C TYR A 11 9.47 -14.37 -2.83
N VAL A 12 10.33 -13.65 -2.10
CA VAL A 12 9.89 -12.50 -1.29
C VAL A 12 9.33 -11.41 -2.20
N TYR A 13 10.06 -11.06 -3.26
CA TYR A 13 9.61 -10.09 -4.26
C TYR A 13 8.29 -10.51 -4.91
N TYR A 14 8.19 -11.77 -5.36
CA TYR A 14 6.97 -12.27 -5.98
C TYR A 14 5.78 -12.27 -5.01
N GLY A 15 5.99 -12.65 -3.74
CA GLY A 15 4.95 -12.58 -2.71
C GLY A 15 4.47 -11.15 -2.45
N LEU A 16 5.37 -10.17 -2.43
CA LEU A 16 5.02 -8.75 -2.33
C LEU A 16 4.26 -8.25 -3.56
N HIS A 17 4.72 -8.61 -4.76
CA HIS A 17 4.06 -8.28 -6.02
C HIS A 17 2.61 -8.80 -6.07
N LEU A 18 2.39 -10.06 -5.66
CA LEU A 18 1.06 -10.66 -5.57
C LEU A 18 0.14 -9.86 -4.63
N TYR A 19 0.65 -9.44 -3.47
CA TYR A 19 -0.12 -8.61 -2.53
C TYR A 19 -0.44 -7.23 -3.10
N PHE A 20 0.56 -6.51 -3.63
CA PHE A 20 0.36 -5.15 -4.20
C PHE A 20 -0.48 -5.15 -5.48
N SER A 21 -0.67 -6.30 -6.13
CA SER A 21 -1.62 -6.47 -7.24
C SER A 21 -3.08 -6.63 -6.77
N GLY A 22 -3.35 -6.47 -5.47
CA GLY A 22 -4.71 -6.49 -4.90
C GLY A 22 -5.14 -7.84 -4.30
N LEU A 23 -4.23 -8.81 -4.16
CA LEU A 23 -4.58 -10.07 -3.50
C LEU A 23 -4.54 -9.95 -1.97
N SER A 24 -5.48 -10.63 -1.30
CA SER A 24 -5.39 -10.83 0.14
C SER A 24 -4.15 -11.65 0.50
N LEU A 25 -3.65 -11.49 1.73
CA LEU A 25 -2.49 -12.24 2.23
C LEU A 25 -2.65 -13.77 2.07
N ARG A 26 -3.87 -14.27 2.26
CA ARG A 26 -4.20 -15.70 2.08
C ARG A 26 -4.12 -16.12 0.61
N LYS A 27 -4.73 -15.34 -0.31
CA LYS A 27 -4.64 -15.62 -1.76
C LYS A 27 -3.21 -15.50 -2.29
N ALA A 28 -2.45 -14.51 -1.83
CA ALA A 28 -1.05 -14.35 -2.19
C ALA A 28 -0.21 -15.55 -1.70
N SER A 29 -0.47 -16.04 -0.48
CA SER A 29 0.18 -17.22 0.09
C SER A 29 -0.18 -18.51 -0.65
N GLU A 30 -1.45 -18.67 -1.03
CA GLU A 30 -1.95 -19.79 -1.81
C GLU A 30 -1.25 -19.86 -3.18
N ARG A 31 -1.23 -18.75 -3.93
CA ARG A 31 -0.55 -18.67 -5.24
C ARG A 31 0.96 -18.86 -5.12
N LEU A 32 1.60 -18.22 -4.15
CA LEU A 32 3.03 -18.39 -3.90
C LEU A 32 3.38 -19.85 -3.56
N SER A 33 2.49 -20.56 -2.87
CA SER A 33 2.75 -21.95 -2.45
C SER A 33 2.79 -22.96 -3.59
N GLN A 34 2.31 -22.61 -4.78
CA GLN A 34 2.47 -23.43 -5.99
C GLN A 34 3.93 -23.58 -6.42
N ILE A 35 4.76 -22.58 -6.11
CA ILE A 35 6.19 -22.55 -6.46
C ILE A 35 7.11 -22.60 -5.23
N TYR A 36 6.69 -22.01 -4.11
CA TYR A 36 7.48 -21.98 -2.89
C TYR A 36 6.60 -21.78 -1.63
N LYS A 37 6.35 -22.87 -0.90
CA LYS A 37 5.40 -22.90 0.23
C LYS A 37 5.73 -21.89 1.33
N ARG A 38 4.84 -20.93 1.55
CA ARG A 38 4.91 -19.95 2.64
C ARG A 38 3.52 -19.57 3.13
N ASN A 39 3.40 -19.42 4.45
CA ASN A 39 2.15 -18.99 5.08
C ASN A 39 1.91 -17.48 4.87
N HIS A 40 0.65 -17.05 4.89
CA HIS A 40 0.24 -15.65 4.77
C HIS A 40 0.92 -14.73 5.79
N VAL A 41 1.21 -15.22 6.99
CA VAL A 41 2.00 -14.51 8.02
C VAL A 41 3.43 -14.19 7.55
N SER A 42 4.03 -15.05 6.71
CA SER A 42 5.36 -14.76 6.13
C SER A 42 5.29 -13.57 5.19
N ILE A 43 4.24 -13.49 4.36
CA ILE A 43 4.02 -12.36 3.45
C ILE A 43 3.75 -11.08 4.24
N TRP A 44 2.91 -11.16 5.28
CA TRP A 44 2.68 -10.04 6.20
C TRP A 44 4.00 -9.50 6.80
N ASN A 45 4.86 -10.39 7.30
CA ASN A 45 6.17 -10.01 7.82
C ASN A 45 7.08 -9.35 6.76
N TRP A 46 6.96 -9.73 5.49
CA TRP A 46 7.71 -9.08 4.41
C TRP A 46 7.18 -7.68 4.12
N ILE A 47 5.86 -7.50 4.16
CA ILE A 47 5.21 -6.18 4.00
C ILE A 47 5.65 -5.23 5.13
N GLN A 48 5.68 -5.70 6.38
CA GLN A 48 6.15 -4.90 7.53
C GLN A 48 7.63 -4.47 7.38
N LYS A 49 8.46 -5.30 6.72
CA LYS A 49 9.87 -4.99 6.45
C LYS A 49 10.08 -4.19 5.17
N TYR A 50 9.08 -4.16 4.30
CA TYR A 50 9.16 -3.45 3.04
C TYR A 50 9.14 -1.95 3.31
N LYS A 51 10.24 -1.28 2.94
CA LYS A 51 10.36 0.17 3.01
C LYS A 51 10.08 0.72 1.61
N PRO A 52 8.86 1.19 1.30
CA PRO A 52 8.61 1.81 0.01
C PRO A 52 9.53 3.01 -0.14
N GLN A 53 10.25 3.09 -1.25
CA GLN A 53 10.89 4.35 -1.61
C GLN A 53 9.75 5.35 -1.83
N LYS A 54 9.80 6.49 -1.12
CA LYS A 54 8.88 7.60 -1.42
C LYS A 54 9.01 7.88 -2.90
N LEU A 55 7.90 7.84 -3.63
CA LEU A 55 7.87 8.27 -5.02
C LEU A 55 8.45 9.68 -5.04
N LYS A 56 9.61 9.85 -5.68
CA LYS A 56 10.20 11.17 -5.84
C LYS A 56 9.23 11.94 -6.72
N SER A 57 8.46 12.86 -6.14
CA SER A 57 7.74 13.81 -6.97
C SER A 57 8.80 14.70 -7.60
N THR A 58 8.93 14.60 -8.93
CA THR A 58 9.67 15.61 -9.66
C THR A 58 8.95 16.92 -9.40
N ARG A 59 9.66 17.93 -8.85
CA ARG A 59 9.08 19.27 -8.70
C ARG A 59 8.67 19.75 -10.10
N ARG A 60 7.37 19.83 -10.32
CA ARG A 60 6.74 20.28 -11.56
C ARG A 60 5.66 21.29 -11.20
N ARG A 61 5.30 22.12 -12.16
CA ARG A 61 4.20 23.08 -11.99
C ARG A 61 2.89 22.31 -12.10
N VAL A 62 2.19 22.18 -10.97
CA VAL A 62 0.81 21.67 -10.93
C VAL A 62 -0.11 22.82 -11.33
N LEU A 63 -0.89 22.65 -12.41
CA LEU A 63 -1.84 23.67 -12.88
C LEU A 63 -3.20 23.52 -12.20
N GLU A 64 -3.64 22.28 -12.00
CA GLU A 64 -4.90 21.92 -11.39
C GLU A 64 -4.76 20.61 -10.62
N TYR A 65 -5.64 20.38 -9.66
CA TYR A 65 -5.68 19.14 -8.90
C TYR A 65 -7.13 18.79 -8.53
N ILE A 66 -7.39 17.49 -8.44
CA ILE A 66 -8.66 16.92 -8.00
C ILE A 66 -8.44 16.29 -6.63
N ILE A 67 -9.34 16.58 -5.69
CA ILE A 67 -9.39 15.92 -4.39
C ILE A 67 -10.48 14.85 -4.42
N ASP A 68 -10.11 13.64 -4.02
CA ASP A 68 -11.05 12.53 -3.81
C ASP A 68 -11.06 12.10 -2.34
N GLU A 69 -12.26 11.77 -1.85
CA GLU A 69 -12.52 11.30 -0.49
C GLU A 69 -12.96 9.84 -0.50
N THR A 70 -12.21 8.99 0.20
CA THR A 70 -12.56 7.57 0.37
C THR A 70 -12.70 7.23 1.85
N MET A 71 -13.89 6.81 2.28
CA MET A 71 -14.10 6.27 3.63
C MET A 71 -13.63 4.82 3.71
N LEU A 72 -12.74 4.52 4.66
CA LEU A 72 -12.18 3.21 4.92
C LEU A 72 -12.64 2.70 6.29
N LYS A 73 -13.07 1.45 6.36
CA LYS A 73 -13.35 0.77 7.64
C LYS A 73 -12.09 0.06 8.12
N VAL A 74 -11.55 0.49 9.26
CA VAL A 74 -10.33 -0.08 9.86
C VAL A 74 -10.69 -0.60 11.25
N GLY A 75 -10.80 -1.93 11.37
CA GLY A 75 -11.28 -2.55 12.60
C GLY A 75 -12.72 -2.13 12.92
N SER A 76 -12.91 -1.48 14.08
CA SER A 76 -14.19 -0.91 14.52
C SER A 76 -14.38 0.56 14.14
N GLU A 77 -13.37 1.21 13.56
CA GLU A 77 -13.39 2.65 13.27
C GLU A 77 -13.54 2.93 11.77
N PHE A 78 -13.98 4.15 11.45
CA PHE A 78 -13.99 4.69 10.10
C PHE A 78 -12.92 5.78 9.98
N VAL A 79 -12.13 5.69 8.91
CA VAL A 79 -11.03 6.60 8.59
C VAL A 79 -11.31 7.19 7.22
N TRP A 80 -11.09 8.50 7.06
CA TRP A 80 -11.18 9.15 5.76
C TRP A 80 -9.79 9.24 5.13
N LEU A 81 -9.66 8.71 3.92
CA LEU A 81 -8.52 8.87 3.06
C LEU A 81 -8.83 9.97 2.04
N TRP A 82 -8.05 11.03 2.08
CA TRP A 82 -8.10 12.13 1.12
C TRP A 82 -6.92 12.01 0.18
N VAL A 83 -7.18 12.02 -1.12
CA VAL A 83 -6.14 11.90 -2.15
C VAL A 83 -6.23 13.10 -3.08
N ALA A 84 -5.17 13.89 -3.14
CA ALA A 84 -5.02 14.94 -4.14
C ALA A 84 -4.26 14.40 -5.34
N THR A 85 -4.83 14.49 -6.53
CA THR A 85 -4.23 13.99 -7.78
C THR A 85 -4.21 15.07 -8.85
N GLU A 86 -3.13 15.10 -9.64
CA GLU A 86 -3.08 15.89 -10.87
C GLU A 86 -3.75 15.08 -11.99
N PRO A 87 -4.81 15.60 -12.65
CA PRO A 87 -5.60 14.83 -13.61
C PRO A 87 -4.83 14.41 -14.86
N GLU A 88 -3.96 15.29 -15.37
CA GLU A 88 -3.23 15.07 -16.63
C GLU A 88 -2.29 13.87 -16.54
N ASN A 89 -1.43 13.84 -15.50
CA ASN A 89 -0.43 12.79 -15.32
C ASN A 89 -0.88 11.68 -14.36
N ARG A 90 -2.07 11.83 -13.76
CA ARG A 90 -2.58 10.97 -12.67
C ARG A 90 -1.60 10.81 -11.51
N GLN A 91 -0.80 11.84 -11.28
CA GLN A 91 0.20 11.83 -10.21
C GLN A 91 -0.49 12.09 -8.88
N ILE A 92 -0.19 11.25 -7.89
CA ILE A 92 -0.62 11.53 -6.51
C ILE A 92 0.26 12.64 -5.93
N LEU A 93 -0.35 13.76 -5.62
CA LEU A 93 0.29 14.96 -5.08
C LEU A 93 0.36 14.91 -3.55
N ALA A 94 -0.71 14.46 -2.91
CA ALA A 94 -0.80 14.31 -1.47
C ALA A 94 -1.75 13.17 -1.09
N LEU A 95 -1.44 12.50 0.03
CA LEU A 95 -2.40 11.66 0.74
C LEU A 95 -2.50 12.14 2.19
N LEU A 96 -3.73 12.25 2.69
CA LEU A 96 -4.01 12.57 4.08
C LEU A 96 -4.98 11.54 4.65
N LEU A 97 -4.64 11.00 5.83
CA LEU A 97 -5.50 10.09 6.59
C LEU A 97 -6.01 10.80 7.83
N LEU A 98 -7.32 10.90 7.96
CA LEU A 98 -7.99 11.55 9.09
C LEU A 98 -8.87 10.52 9.81
N ILE A 99 -8.59 10.31 11.09
CA ILE A 99 -9.35 9.43 11.98
C ILE A 99 -10.36 10.31 12.73
N ASN A 100 -11.61 9.87 12.85
CA ASN A 100 -12.66 10.54 13.62
C ASN A 100 -13.08 11.94 13.12
N LEU A 101 -13.20 12.16 11.80
CA LEU A 101 -13.92 13.33 11.30
C LEU A 101 -15.42 13.18 11.59
N LYS A 102 -15.93 14.00 12.52
CA LYS A 102 -17.33 14.45 12.42
C LYS A 102 -17.39 15.36 11.19
N LYS A 103 -18.41 15.19 10.34
CA LYS A 103 -18.56 15.92 9.05
C LYS A 103 -18.54 17.47 9.15
N GLU A 104 -18.40 18.05 10.33
CA GLU A 104 -18.59 19.48 10.59
C GLU A 104 -17.32 20.34 10.50
N THR A 105 -16.13 19.77 10.30
CA THR A 105 -14.86 20.54 10.31
C THR A 105 -14.28 20.89 8.93
N CYS A 106 -15.09 20.94 7.87
CA CYS A 106 -14.59 21.34 6.55
C CYS A 106 -15.55 22.32 5.85
N LEU A 107 -15.48 23.59 6.26
CA LEU A 107 -15.68 24.78 5.43
C LEU A 107 -14.59 25.80 5.77
#